data_AF-A0AA88DYH5-F1
#
_entry.id   AF-A0AA88DYH5-F1
#
_cell.length_a   1.000
_cell.length_b   1.000
_cell.length_c   1.000
_cell.angle_alpha   90.00
_cell.angle_beta   90.00
_cell.angle_gamma   90.00
#
_symmetry.space_group_name_H-M   'P 1'
#
loop_
_entity.id
_entity.type
_entity.pdbx_description
1 polymer ?
#
loop_
_entity_poly.entity_id
_entity_poly.type
_entity_poly.pdbx_seq_one_letter_code
_entity_poly.pdbx_strand_id
1 'polypeptide(L)'
;MAWRNFYNEIKGLKVKELPNHLKPKLSIEYAKEAVQRGLDNYHAKYIQTSSIDPLYHICFGGMIFSYLVALPEERRHLEHQQHAKEHGH
;
A
#
# COMPACT_ATOMS: atom_id res chain seq x y z
N MET A 1 13.68 11.06 -9.94
CA MET A 1 14.16 10.90 -11.34
C MET A 1 13.56 9.65 -12.01
N ALA A 2 13.53 8.48 -11.36
CA ALA A 2 13.04 7.22 -11.94
C ALA A 2 11.62 7.29 -12.56
N TRP A 3 10.67 7.95 -11.90
CA TRP A 3 9.29 8.07 -12.39
C TRP A 3 9.16 8.84 -13.71
N ARG A 4 10.01 9.87 -13.87
CA ARG A 4 10.02 10.74 -15.04
C ARG A 4 10.63 10.02 -16.25
N ASN A 5 11.63 9.19 -16.02
CA ASN A 5 12.23 8.33 -17.04
C ASN A 5 11.27 7.21 -17.48
N PHE A 6 10.59 6.57 -16.52
CA PHE A 6 9.57 5.55 -16.79
C PHE A 6 8.40 6.09 -17.63
N TYR A 7 7.92 7.30 -17.32
CA TYR A 7 6.89 7.96 -18.12
C TYR A 7 7.35 8.29 -19.54
N ASN A 8 8.60 8.74 -19.70
CA ASN A 8 9.19 9.02 -21.01
C ASN A 8 9.39 7.74 -21.85
N GLU A 9 9.76 6.62 -21.24
CA GLU A 9 9.82 5.30 -21.89
C GLU A 9 8.44 4.84 -22.36
N ILE A 10 7.43 4.92 -21.50
CA ILE A 10 6.04 4.53 -21.83
C ILE A 10 5.47 5.40 -22.96
N LYS A 11 5.75 6.70 -22.93
CA LYS A 11 5.27 7.66 -23.94
C LYS A 11 5.90 7.41 -25.33
N GLY A 12 7.09 6.83 -25.39
CA GLY A 12 7.77 6.49 -26.65
C GLY A 12 7.33 5.16 -27.28
N LEU A 13 6.62 4.32 -26.53
CA LEU A 13 6.18 2.99 -26.99
C LEU A 13 4.81 3.06 -27.67
N LYS A 14 4.63 2.29 -28.76
CA LYS A 14 3.29 2.12 -29.34
C LYS A 14 2.39 1.35 -28.38
N VAL A 15 1.08 1.61 -28.42
CA VAL A 15 0.07 0.91 -27.59
C VAL A 15 0.13 -0.62 -27.74
N LYS A 16 0.58 -1.11 -28.91
CA LYS A 16 0.79 -2.53 -29.18
C LYS A 16 2.05 -3.13 -28.53
N GLU A 17 3.04 -2.30 -28.20
CA GLU A 17 4.34 -2.70 -27.61
C GLU A 17 4.35 -2.56 -26.09
N LEU A 18 3.46 -1.73 -25.54
CA LEU A 18 3.21 -1.59 -24.11
C LEU A 18 3.03 -2.91 -23.35
N PRO A 19 2.15 -3.85 -23.78
CA PRO A 19 1.99 -5.11 -23.06
C PRO A 19 3.27 -5.96 -23.06
N ASN A 20 4.09 -5.91 -24.11
CA ASN A 20 5.36 -6.65 -24.15
C ASN A 20 6.42 -6.04 -23.23
N HIS A 21 6.40 -4.71 -23.05
CA HIS A 21 7.32 -4.02 -22.15
C HIS A 21 6.89 -4.09 -20.68
N LEU A 22 5.59 -4.08 -20.41
CA LEU A 22 5.03 -4.10 -19.05
C LEU A 22 4.88 -5.51 -18.48
N LYS A 23 4.57 -6.53 -19.29
CA LYS A 23 4.45 -7.92 -18.83
C LYS A 23 5.62 -8.42 -17.97
N PRO A 24 6.89 -8.22 -18.37
CA PRO A 24 8.02 -8.64 -17.54
C PRO A 24 8.21 -7.77 -16.28
N LYS A 25 7.85 -6.48 -16.33
CA LYS A 25 7.92 -5.57 -15.17
C LYS A 25 6.75 -5.72 -14.19
N LEU A 26 5.66 -6.37 -14.61
CA LEU A 26 4.49 -6.69 -13.80
C LEU A 26 4.39 -8.19 -13.52
N SER A 27 5.46 -8.95 -13.80
CA SER A 27 5.50 -10.37 -13.49
C SER A 27 5.51 -10.58 -11.97
N ILE A 28 4.94 -11.70 -11.53
CA ILE A 28 4.93 -12.08 -10.12
C ILE A 28 6.36 -12.23 -9.58
N GLU A 29 7.29 -12.70 -10.42
CA GLU A 29 8.72 -12.82 -10.09
C GLU A 29 9.35 -11.45 -9.84
N TYR A 30 9.12 -10.48 -10.72
CA TYR A 30 9.63 -9.11 -10.52
C TYR A 30 9.03 -8.45 -9.29
N ALA A 31 7.73 -8.66 -9.03
CA ALA A 31 7.10 -8.19 -7.80
C ALA A 31 7.73 -8.82 -6.55
N LYS A 32 8.00 -10.13 -6.58
CA LYS A 32 8.66 -10.85 -5.49
C LYS A 32 10.08 -10.32 -5.23
N GLU A 33 10.88 -10.14 -6.29
CA GLU A 33 12.23 -9.56 -6.17
C GLU A 33 12.20 -8.12 -5.65
N ALA A 34 11.25 -7.31 -6.13
CA ALA A 34 11.08 -5.94 -5.66
C ALA A 34 10.72 -5.88 -4.17
N VAL A 35 9.81 -6.76 -3.71
CA VAL A 35 9.46 -6.88 -2.29
C VAL A 35 10.66 -7.34 -1.47
N GLN A 36 11.37 -8.38 -1.93
CA GLN A 36 12.55 -8.90 -1.25
C GLN A 36 13.64 -7.83 -1.11
N ARG A 37 13.94 -7.10 -2.18
CA ARG A 37 14.88 -5.97 -2.16
C ARG A 37 14.41 -4.85 -1.22
N GLY A 38 13.11 -4.59 -1.15
CA GLY A 38 12.53 -3.64 -0.20
C GLY A 38 12.75 -4.06 1.25
N LEU A 39 12.51 -5.33 1.56
CA LEU A 39 12.72 -5.91 2.89
C LEU A 39 14.20 -5.93 3.27
N ASP A 40 15.09 -6.31 2.35
CA ASP A 40 16.54 -6.33 2.58
C ASP A 40 17.08 -4.92 2.88
N ASN A 41 16.64 -3.92 2.13
CA ASN A 41 17.00 -2.52 2.38
C ASN A 41 16.45 -2.01 3.71
N TYR A 42 15.21 -2.37 4.05
CA TYR A 42 14.60 -1.99 5.33
C TYR A 42 15.34 -2.65 6.51
N HIS A 43 15.67 -3.94 6.37
CA HIS A 43 16.46 -4.67 7.36
C HIS A 43 17.84 -4.06 7.55
N ALA A 44 18.57 -3.78 6.47
CA ALA A 44 19.86 -3.11 6.53
C ALA A 44 19.77 -1.72 7.16
N LYS A 45 18.72 -0.95 6.85
CA LYS A 45 18.58 0.43 7.31
C LYS A 45 18.16 0.57 8.77
N TYR A 46 17.28 -0.31 9.26
CA TYR A 46 16.65 -0.14 10.58
C TYR A 46 16.95 -1.27 11.57
N ILE A 47 17.16 -2.51 11.10
CA ILE A 47 17.39 -3.66 11.99
C ILE A 47 18.88 -3.79 12.30
N GLN A 48 19.75 -3.73 11.29
CA GLN A 48 21.20 -3.82 11.50
C GLN A 48 21.78 -2.60 12.24
N THR A 49 21.14 -1.44 12.09
CA THR A 49 21.52 -0.20 12.77
C THR A 49 20.97 -0.09 14.20
N SER A 50 20.27 -1.12 14.68
CA SER A 50 19.60 -1.11 16.01
C SER A 50 18.68 0.11 16.21
N SER A 51 17.97 0.53 15.17
CA SER A 51 17.01 1.63 15.26
C SER A 51 15.72 1.19 15.97
N ILE A 52 15.08 2.11 16.70
CA ILE A 52 13.76 1.90 17.32
C ILE A 52 12.60 2.13 16.33
N ASP A 53 12.89 2.68 15.15
CA ASP A 53 11.88 2.98 14.11
C ASP A 53 10.99 1.78 13.72
N PRO A 54 11.47 0.52 13.65
CA PRO A 54 10.62 -0.63 13.38
C PRO A 54 9.50 -0.80 14.41
N LEU A 55 9.77 -0.47 15.68
CA LEU A 55 8.77 -0.53 16.74
C LEU A 55 7.68 0.52 16.50
N TYR A 56 8.10 1.75 16.16
CA TYR A 56 7.17 2.83 15.82
C TYR A 56 6.33 2.53 14.59
N HIS A 57 6.91 1.95 13.54
CA HIS A 57 6.12 1.55 12.36
C HIS A 57 5.03 0.53 12.70
N ILE A 58 5.28 -0.38 13.63
CA ILE A 58 4.26 -1.33 14.11
C ILE A 58 3.21 -0.63 14.98
N CYS A 59 3.62 0.22 15.91
CA CYS A 59 2.69 0.94 16.79
C CYS A 59 1.78 1.89 16.00
N PHE A 60 2.36 2.77 15.18
CA PHE A 60 1.60 3.73 14.38
C PHE A 60 0.85 3.04 13.25
N GLY A 61 1.47 2.08 12.57
CA GLY A 61 0.82 1.29 11.52
C GLY A 61 -0.36 0.49 12.06
N GLY A 62 -0.21 -0.14 13.23
CA GLY A 62 -1.27 -0.88 13.92
C GLY A 62 -2.43 0.02 14.33
N MET A 63 -2.16 1.21 14.86
CA MET A 63 -3.21 2.19 15.17
C MET A 63 -3.97 2.62 13.90
N ILE A 64 -3.27 3.01 12.84
CA ILE A 64 -3.91 3.44 11.58
C ILE A 64 -4.73 2.29 10.98
N PHE A 65 -4.16 1.09 10.94
CA PHE A 65 -4.84 -0.10 10.42
C PHE A 65 -6.09 -0.44 11.25
N SER A 66 -6.00 -0.38 12.58
CA SER A 66 -7.15 -0.63 13.46
C SER A 66 -8.29 0.35 13.21
N TYR A 67 -7.97 1.64 12.97
CA TYR A 67 -8.97 2.62 12.60
C TYR A 67 -9.62 2.29 11.25
N LEU A 68 -8.81 1.98 10.22
CA LEU A 68 -9.33 1.62 8.90
C LEU A 68 -10.19 0.35 8.91
N VAL A 69 -9.85 -0.63 9.73
CA VAL A 69 -10.65 -1.86 9.91
C VAL A 69 -11.92 -1.61 10.74
N ALA A 70 -11.89 -0.66 11.68
CA ALA A 70 -13.05 -0.29 12.48
C ALA A 70 -14.03 0.64 11.72
N LEU A 71 -13.58 1.35 10.68
CA LEU A 71 -14.42 2.26 9.89
C LEU A 71 -15.74 1.64 9.38
N PRO A 72 -15.78 0.41 8.85
CA PRO A 72 -17.03 -0.23 8.41
C PRO A 72 -17.98 -0.51 9.59
N GLU A 73 -17.45 -0.84 10.77
CA GLU A 73 -18.25 -1.07 11.96
C GLU A 73 -18.81 0.23 12.52
N GLU A 74 -18.01 1.29 12.56
CA GLU A 74 -18.47 2.64 12.94
C GLU A 74 -19.56 3.14 11.97
N ARG A 75 -19.43 2.87 10.67
CA ARG A 75 -20.47 3.18 9.66
C ARG A 75 -21.78 2.45 9.96
N ARG A 76 -21.74 1.14 10.22
CA ARG A 76 -22.93 0.35 10.56
C ARG A 76 -23.58 0.81 11.86
N HIS A 77 -22.78 1.19 12.87
CA HIS A 77 -23.30 1.72 14.12
C HIS A 77 -23.97 3.09 13.94
N LEU A 78 -23.44 3.97 13.09
CA LEU A 78 -24.07 5.25 12.77
C LEU A 78 -25.38 5.07 11.98
N GLU A 79 -25.44 4.13 11.04
CA GLU A 79 -26.66 3.81 10.29
C GLU A 79 -27.75 3.26 11.22
N HIS A 80 -27.42 2.36 12.16
CA HIS A 80 -28.38 1.88 13.16
C HIS A 80 -28.86 2.98 14.11
N GLN A 81 -28.00 3.94 14.48
CA GLN A 81 -28.41 5.11 15.27
C GLN A 81 -29.31 6.07 14.48
N GLN A 82 -29.09 6.21 13.17
CA GLN A 82 -29.95 7.01 12.30
C GLN A 82 -31.33 6.35 12.13
N HIS A 83 -31.38 5.06 11.84
CA HIS A 83 -32.63 4.31 11.74
C HIS A 83 -33.43 4.28 13.06
N ALA A 84 -32.76 4.21 14.22
CA ALA A 84 -33.43 4.30 15.53
C ALA A 84 -33.97 5.70 15.83
N LYS A 85 -33.33 6.76 15.31
CA LYS A 85 -33.83 8.14 15.43
C LYS A 85 -34.98 8.44 14.47
N GLU A 86 -35.01 7.80 13.30
CA GLU A 86 -36.07 7.99 12.30
C GLU A 86 -37.33 7.13 12.55
N HIS A 87 -37.19 5.97 13.21
CA HIS A 87 -38.31 5.05 13.49
C HIS A 87 -38.69 4.95 14.98
N GLY A 88 -38.14 5.81 15.85
CA GLY A 88 -38.56 5.94 17.25
C GLY A 88 -39.78 6.86 17.40
N HIS A 89 -40.96 6.38 16.98
CA HIS A 89 -42.27 6.95 17.33
C HIS A 89 -43.10 5.92 18.11
#